data_AF-A0A3D4QXJ4-F1
#
_entry.id   AF-A0A3D4QXJ4-F1
#
_cell.length_a   1.000
_cell.length_b   1.000
_cell.length_c   1.000
_cell.angle_alpha   90.00
_cell.angle_beta   90.00
_cell.angle_gamma   90.00
#
_symmetry.space_group_name_H-M   'P 1'
#
loop_
_entity.id
_entity.type
_entity.pdbx_description
1 polymer ?
#
loop_
_entity_poly.entity_id
_entity_poly.type
_entity_poly.pdbx_seq_one_letter_code
_entity_poly.pdbx_strand_id
1 'polypeptide(L)'
;ETQIVLYYKHEIADFLVPEVRTVMQEKKSTEELIVEELLKGPQGFQKVLVMPPSTEIIDVTRRNDTVFVNLTDDFLNPFDLSAIPGKENLPEEEVLAAQQEMKLFAIYSIVNSLTYLDGLNQVKIMVSNTQLSYRDMDADLLLQKNSILDLDSPMVALRRNKNVNQTPAETVRFFLNALITDPNWDILYPFLSNRTMDGNKLPPLDEFKAQISPIVGGMISFEGNLILDEEPLREKAFVTVQYTDKTVEPQKVVMEVLTLDYVDGIWKLRLPESFIQLR
;
A
#
# COMPACT_ATOMS: atom_id res chain seq x y z
N GLU A 1 -9.90 23.61 12.69
CA GLU A 1 -9.17 22.69 11.79
C GLU A 1 -8.87 21.41 12.55
N THR A 2 -9.06 20.27 11.89
CA THR A 2 -8.78 18.93 12.40
C THR A 2 -7.83 18.26 11.41
N GLN A 3 -6.77 17.63 11.92
CA GLN A 3 -5.87 16.83 11.11
C GLN A 3 -6.37 15.39 11.07
N ILE A 4 -6.54 14.84 9.87
CA ILE A 4 -6.97 13.47 9.63
C ILE A 4 -5.93 12.74 8.78
N VAL A 5 -5.92 11.41 8.87
CA VAL A 5 -5.06 10.54 8.07
C VAL A 5 -5.94 9.63 7.22
N LEU A 6 -5.73 9.70 5.91
CA LEU A 6 -6.49 8.99 4.89
C LEU A 6 -5.57 8.01 4.18
N TYR A 7 -5.97 6.76 4.01
CA TYR A 7 -5.18 5.74 3.33
C TYR A 7 -5.68 5.55 1.90
N TYR A 8 -4.82 5.76 0.92
CA TYR A 8 -5.12 5.60 -0.51
C TYR A 8 -4.23 4.51 -1.10
N LYS A 9 -4.66 3.85 -2.18
CA LYS A 9 -3.78 2.95 -2.92
C LYS A 9 -2.65 3.77 -3.55
N HIS A 10 -1.43 3.25 -3.50
CA HIS A 10 -0.36 3.80 -4.33
C HIS A 10 -0.69 3.60 -5.81
N GLU A 11 -0.38 4.58 -6.66
CA GLU A 11 -0.77 4.57 -8.09
C GLU A 11 -0.37 3.26 -8.80
N ILE A 12 0.89 2.85 -8.67
CA ILE A 12 1.48 1.71 -9.40
C ILE A 12 1.75 0.48 -8.53
N ALA A 13 1.69 0.60 -7.20
CA ALA A 13 2.04 -0.49 -6.30
C ALA A 13 0.82 -0.91 -5.49
N ASP A 14 0.76 -2.19 -5.15
CA ASP A 14 -0.41 -2.80 -4.52
C ASP A 14 -0.26 -2.76 -2.99
N PHE A 15 -0.27 -1.53 -2.47
CA PHE A 15 -0.37 -1.22 -1.05
C PHE A 15 -1.01 0.16 -0.85
N LEU A 16 -1.45 0.41 0.38
CA LEU A 16 -2.00 1.67 0.83
C LEU A 16 -0.91 2.58 1.40
N VAL A 17 -0.98 3.87 1.10
CA VAL A 17 -0.11 4.91 1.65
C VAL A 17 -0.96 5.98 2.33
N PRO A 18 -0.51 6.51 3.49
CA PRO A 18 -1.22 7.56 4.19
C PRO A 18 -1.07 8.93 3.50
N GLU A 19 -2.10 9.74 3.61
CA GLU A 19 -2.13 11.17 3.33
C GLU A 19 -2.63 11.89 4.58
N VAL A 20 -1.88 12.90 5.02
CA VAL A 20 -2.29 13.76 6.13
C VAL A 20 -3.00 14.97 5.55
N ARG A 21 -4.26 15.18 5.96
CA ARG A 21 -5.08 16.30 5.49
C ARG A 21 -5.55 17.15 6.67
N THR A 22 -5.49 18.47 6.51
CA THR A 22 -6.09 19.42 7.45
C THR A 22 -7.43 19.88 6.89
N VAL A 23 -8.50 19.63 7.64
CA VAL A 23 -9.87 19.93 7.21
C VAL A 23 -10.62 20.75 8.25
N MET A 24 -11.59 21.54 7.80
CA MET A 24 -12.49 22.27 8.70
C MET A 24 -13.59 21.34 9.18
N GLN A 25 -13.51 20.92 10.44
CA GLN A 25 -14.55 20.15 11.08
C GLN A 25 -15.67 21.09 11.55
N GLU A 26 -16.87 20.91 11.00
CA GLU A 26 -18.06 21.65 11.41
C GLU A 26 -18.84 20.85 12.48
N LYS A 27 -20.10 20.49 12.19
CA LYS A 27 -21.00 19.80 13.13
C LYS A 27 -20.94 18.27 13.06
N LYS A 28 -20.17 17.71 12.11
CA LYS A 28 -20.07 16.27 11.87
C LYS A 28 -19.09 15.59 12.83
N SER A 29 -19.29 14.30 13.04
CA SER A 29 -18.33 13.47 13.77
C SER A 29 -17.00 13.39 12.99
N THR A 30 -15.89 13.14 13.70
CA THR A 30 -14.59 12.98 13.02
C THR A 30 -14.59 11.72 12.17
N GLU A 31 -15.30 10.67 12.58
CA GLU A 31 -15.47 9.43 11.84
C GLU A 31 -16.19 9.66 10.50
N GLU A 32 -17.32 10.37 10.50
CA GLU A 32 -18.05 10.72 9.28
C GLU A 32 -17.20 11.60 8.35
N LEU A 33 -16.52 12.60 8.92
CA LEU A 33 -15.60 13.47 8.18
C LEU A 33 -14.48 12.69 7.49
N ILE A 34 -13.90 11.68 8.13
CA ILE A 34 -12.85 10.83 7.54
C ILE A 34 -13.37 10.10 6.31
N VAL A 35 -14.53 9.46 6.39
CA VAL A 35 -15.05 8.68 5.25
C VAL A 35 -15.44 9.61 4.11
N GLU A 36 -16.04 10.77 4.40
CA GLU A 36 -16.37 11.77 3.38
C GLU A 36 -15.13 12.31 2.67
N GLU A 37 -14.10 12.68 3.43
CA GLU A 37 -12.84 13.18 2.87
C GLU A 37 -12.08 12.11 2.09
N LEU A 38 -12.18 10.84 2.52
CA LEU A 38 -11.61 9.72 1.79
C LEU A 38 -12.24 9.60 0.40
N LEU A 39 -13.57 9.63 0.31
CA LEU A 39 -14.32 9.48 -0.94
C LEU A 39 -14.13 10.65 -1.92
N LYS A 40 -13.71 11.83 -1.45
CA LYS A 40 -13.28 12.94 -2.33
C LYS A 40 -12.00 12.63 -3.12
N GLY A 41 -11.27 11.57 -2.73
CA GLY A 41 -10.03 11.16 -3.36
C GLY A 41 -8.80 11.87 -2.81
N PRO A 42 -7.60 11.42 -3.21
CA PRO A 42 -6.33 11.95 -2.74
C PRO A 42 -6.04 13.36 -3.28
N GLN A 43 -5.25 14.12 -2.53
CA GLN A 43 -4.73 15.43 -2.95
C GLN A 43 -3.23 15.39 -3.26
N GLY A 44 -2.53 14.38 -2.74
CA GLY A 44 -1.11 14.15 -2.99
C GLY A 44 -0.83 13.35 -4.26
N PHE A 45 0.38 13.52 -4.78
CA PHE A 45 0.90 12.71 -5.88
C PHE A 45 1.02 11.23 -5.49
N GLN A 46 1.01 10.36 -6.50
CA GLN A 46 1.27 8.92 -6.39
C GLN A 46 0.21 8.12 -5.62
N LYS A 47 -0.97 8.70 -5.46
CA LYS A 47 -2.09 8.12 -4.72
C LYS A 47 -3.30 8.09 -5.62
N VAL A 48 -4.08 7.01 -5.53
CA VAL A 48 -5.35 6.86 -6.26
C VAL A 48 -6.46 6.42 -5.31
N LEU A 49 -7.66 6.94 -5.53
CA LEU A 49 -8.85 6.43 -4.86
C LEU A 49 -9.22 5.09 -5.48
N VAL A 50 -9.35 4.06 -4.64
CA VAL A 50 -9.86 2.75 -5.05
C VAL A 50 -11.22 2.57 -4.40
N MET A 51 -12.25 2.90 -5.15
CA MET A 51 -13.64 2.79 -4.73
C MET A 51 -14.49 2.52 -5.98
N PRO A 52 -15.54 1.69 -5.88
CA PRO A 52 -16.50 1.58 -6.97
C PRO A 52 -17.13 2.93 -7.30
N PRO A 53 -17.39 3.24 -8.58
CA PRO A 53 -17.99 4.50 -8.98
C PRO A 53 -19.31 4.78 -8.24
N SER A 54 -19.57 6.04 -7.90
CA SER A 54 -20.80 6.48 -7.23
C SER A 54 -21.04 5.93 -5.80
N THR A 55 -20.04 5.30 -5.18
CA THR A 55 -20.15 4.89 -3.76
C THR A 55 -20.38 6.12 -2.88
N GLU A 56 -21.48 6.14 -2.13
CA GLU A 56 -21.83 7.18 -1.18
C GLU A 56 -22.01 6.63 0.24
N ILE A 57 -21.96 7.52 1.24
CA ILE A 57 -22.19 7.21 2.65
C ILE A 57 -23.69 7.33 2.93
N ILE A 58 -24.27 6.29 3.52
CA ILE A 58 -25.61 6.34 4.10
C ILE A 58 -25.54 6.82 5.55
N ASP A 59 -24.64 6.23 6.35
CA ASP A 59 -24.48 6.55 7.76
C ASP A 59 -23.10 6.15 8.29
N VAL A 60 -22.59 6.91 9.26
CA VAL A 60 -21.40 6.56 10.04
C VAL A 60 -21.71 6.70 11.52
N THR A 61 -21.83 5.57 12.22
CA THR A 61 -22.18 5.54 13.64
C THR A 61 -21.11 4.83 14.45
N ARG A 62 -20.63 5.47 15.52
CA ARG A 62 -19.72 4.83 16.50
C ARG A 62 -20.49 4.18 17.65
N ARG A 63 -20.10 2.96 18.02
CA ARG A 63 -20.49 2.30 19.27
C ARG A 63 -19.25 1.72 19.94
N ASN A 64 -18.89 2.26 21.12
CA ASN A 64 -17.66 1.90 21.84
C ASN A 64 -16.40 2.10 20.96
N ASP A 65 -15.66 1.03 20.70
CA ASP A 65 -14.43 1.00 19.90
C ASP A 65 -14.65 0.62 18.42
N THR A 66 -15.92 0.48 18.02
CA THR A 66 -16.35 0.03 16.69
C THR A 66 -17.09 1.13 15.95
N VAL A 67 -16.66 1.43 14.72
CA VAL A 67 -17.40 2.32 13.81
C VAL A 67 -18.17 1.48 12.81
N PHE A 68 -19.45 1.77 12.66
CA PHE A 68 -20.31 1.19 11.64
C PHE A 68 -20.35 2.17 10.48
N VAL A 69 -19.84 1.76 9.32
CA VAL A 69 -19.87 2.54 8.08
C VAL A 69 -20.86 1.86 7.16
N ASN A 70 -21.92 2.57 6.82
CA ASN A 70 -22.96 2.10 5.92
C ASN A 70 -22.86 2.84 4.60
N LEU A 71 -22.70 2.10 3.51
CA LEU A 71 -22.48 2.62 2.16
C LEU A 71 -23.68 2.29 1.26
N THR A 72 -23.81 3.00 0.14
CA THR A 72 -24.76 2.65 -0.92
C THR A 72 -24.42 1.30 -1.57
N ASP A 73 -25.40 0.71 -2.24
CA ASP A 73 -25.24 -0.52 -3.03
C ASP A 73 -24.23 -0.38 -4.17
N ASP A 74 -23.94 0.85 -4.61
CA ASP A 74 -22.85 1.14 -5.55
C ASP A 74 -21.50 0.59 -5.09
N PHE A 75 -21.28 0.43 -3.78
CA PHE A 75 -20.07 -0.21 -3.26
C PHE A 75 -19.89 -1.67 -3.72
N LEU A 76 -20.92 -2.30 -4.29
CA LEU A 76 -20.85 -3.65 -4.87
C LEU A 76 -20.59 -3.64 -6.38
N ASN A 77 -20.60 -2.47 -7.02
CA ASN A 77 -20.29 -2.38 -8.44
C ASN A 77 -18.84 -2.79 -8.74
N PRO A 78 -18.55 -3.27 -9.95
CA PRO A 78 -17.18 -3.46 -10.42
C PRO A 78 -16.39 -2.15 -10.36
N PHE A 79 -15.11 -2.27 -10.04
CA PHE A 79 -14.14 -1.18 -10.12
C PHE A 79 -13.84 -0.84 -11.58
N ASP A 80 -13.69 0.45 -11.88
CA ASP A 80 -13.15 0.90 -13.15
C ASP A 80 -11.62 0.71 -13.16
N LEU A 81 -11.18 -0.47 -13.61
CA LEU A 81 -9.75 -0.81 -13.69
C LEU A 81 -8.99 0.06 -14.70
N SER A 82 -9.69 0.65 -15.68
CA SER A 82 -9.07 1.56 -16.66
C SER A 82 -8.61 2.88 -16.05
N ALA A 83 -9.17 3.26 -14.90
CA ALA A 83 -8.76 4.43 -14.13
C ALA A 83 -7.59 4.14 -13.17
N ILE A 84 -7.10 2.90 -13.10
CA ILE A 84 -6.04 2.49 -12.16
C ILE A 84 -4.75 2.22 -12.96
N PRO A 85 -3.69 3.03 -12.74
CA PRO A 85 -2.43 2.84 -13.43
C PRO A 85 -1.87 1.42 -13.32
N GLY A 86 -1.50 0.84 -14.46
CA GLY A 86 -0.98 -0.53 -14.55
C GLY A 86 -2.06 -1.63 -14.60
N LYS A 87 -3.34 -1.27 -14.57
CA LYS A 87 -4.48 -2.20 -14.63
C LYS A 87 -5.43 -1.94 -15.81
N GLU A 88 -5.02 -1.07 -16.76
CA GLU A 88 -5.88 -0.60 -17.86
C GLU A 88 -6.15 -1.65 -18.94
N ASN A 89 -5.23 -2.59 -19.13
CA ASN A 89 -5.27 -3.60 -20.20
C ASN A 89 -4.92 -4.99 -19.67
N LEU A 90 -5.55 -5.39 -18.56
CA LEU A 90 -5.35 -6.72 -17.99
C LEU A 90 -5.95 -7.81 -18.89
N PRO A 91 -5.28 -8.98 -19.01
CA PRO A 91 -5.89 -10.17 -19.60
C PRO A 91 -7.20 -10.53 -18.89
N GLU A 92 -8.17 -11.07 -19.62
CA GLU A 92 -9.52 -11.38 -19.09
C GLU A 92 -9.44 -12.31 -17.86
N GLU A 93 -8.50 -13.25 -17.88
CA GLU A 93 -8.24 -14.19 -16.78
C GLU A 93 -7.72 -13.53 -15.49
N GLU A 94 -7.14 -12.33 -15.58
CA GLU A 94 -6.62 -11.57 -14.43
C GLU A 94 -7.63 -10.56 -13.88
N VAL A 95 -8.67 -10.22 -14.65
CA VAL A 95 -9.67 -9.19 -14.27
C VAL A 95 -10.34 -9.52 -12.94
N LEU A 96 -10.76 -10.77 -12.73
CA LEU A 96 -11.42 -11.17 -11.48
C LEU A 96 -10.51 -10.98 -10.26
N ALA A 97 -9.25 -11.39 -10.37
CA ALA A 97 -8.28 -11.25 -9.29
C ALA A 97 -8.02 -9.76 -8.98
N ALA A 98 -7.91 -8.92 -10.02
CA ALA A 98 -7.75 -7.47 -9.86
C ALA A 98 -8.98 -6.83 -9.20
N GLN A 99 -10.20 -7.23 -9.55
CA GLN A 99 -11.44 -6.74 -8.90
C GLN A 99 -11.47 -7.10 -7.41
N GLN A 100 -11.13 -8.34 -7.05
CA GLN A 100 -11.07 -8.78 -5.65
C GLN A 100 -9.98 -8.03 -4.87
N GLU A 101 -8.83 -7.79 -5.49
CA GLU A 101 -7.76 -6.98 -4.91
C GLU A 101 -8.19 -5.52 -4.70
N MET A 102 -8.90 -4.92 -5.65
CA MET A 102 -9.42 -3.56 -5.49
C MET A 102 -10.47 -3.49 -4.38
N LYS A 103 -11.30 -4.53 -4.21
CA LYS A 103 -12.22 -4.62 -3.06
C LYS A 103 -11.46 -4.65 -1.74
N LEU A 104 -10.40 -5.46 -1.66
CA LEU A 104 -9.52 -5.52 -0.49
C LEU A 104 -8.97 -4.14 -0.13
N PHE A 105 -8.44 -3.40 -1.11
CA PHE A 105 -7.91 -2.06 -0.89
C PHE A 105 -8.98 -1.04 -0.54
N ALA A 106 -10.15 -1.07 -1.17
CA ALA A 106 -11.26 -0.16 -0.86
C ALA A 106 -11.72 -0.33 0.60
N ILE A 107 -11.87 -1.58 1.04
CA ILE A 107 -12.26 -1.90 2.41
C ILE A 107 -11.17 -1.42 3.39
N TYR A 108 -9.91 -1.77 3.16
CA TYR A 108 -8.84 -1.39 4.08
C TYR A 108 -8.48 0.09 4.02
N SER A 109 -8.76 0.79 2.92
CA SER A 109 -8.67 2.24 2.83
C SER A 109 -9.59 2.90 3.87
N ILE A 110 -10.85 2.45 3.97
CA ILE A 110 -11.79 2.92 5.00
C ILE A 110 -11.34 2.48 6.40
N VAL A 111 -11.06 1.18 6.58
CA VAL A 111 -10.72 0.59 7.89
C VAL A 111 -9.47 1.25 8.47
N ASN A 112 -8.40 1.37 7.69
CA ASN A 112 -7.12 1.90 8.17
C ASN A 112 -7.19 3.40 8.45
N SER A 113 -7.99 4.16 7.70
CA SER A 113 -8.22 5.59 7.95
C SER A 113 -8.96 5.81 9.27
N LEU A 114 -10.07 5.11 9.50
CA LEU A 114 -10.85 5.24 10.74
C LEU A 114 -10.10 4.73 11.98
N THR A 115 -9.42 3.59 11.86
CA THR A 115 -8.61 3.03 12.96
C THR A 115 -7.29 3.78 13.19
N TYR A 116 -7.05 4.89 12.48
CA TYR A 116 -5.99 5.84 12.83
C TYR A 116 -6.39 6.71 14.02
N LEU A 117 -7.68 6.92 14.24
CA LEU A 117 -8.17 7.65 15.39
C LEU A 117 -7.95 6.86 16.69
N ASP A 118 -7.49 7.57 17.71
CA ASP A 118 -7.32 6.99 19.04
C ASP A 118 -8.65 6.47 19.61
N GLY A 119 -8.59 5.27 20.18
CA GLY A 119 -9.75 4.60 20.76
C GLY A 119 -10.70 3.94 19.76
N LEU A 120 -10.34 3.88 18.47
CA LEU A 120 -11.02 3.06 17.46
C LEU A 120 -10.17 1.86 17.06
N ASN A 121 -10.71 0.66 17.28
CA ASN A 121 -9.97 -0.58 17.03
C ASN A 121 -10.46 -1.32 15.79
N GLN A 122 -11.74 -1.14 15.43
CA GLN A 122 -12.37 -1.92 14.38
C GLN A 122 -13.49 -1.16 13.66
N VAL A 123 -13.74 -1.55 12.42
CA VAL A 123 -14.77 -0.96 11.55
C VAL A 123 -15.65 -2.08 11.01
N LYS A 124 -16.95 -1.88 11.11
CA LYS A 124 -17.97 -2.73 10.50
C LYS A 124 -18.47 -2.06 9.22
N ILE A 125 -18.23 -2.69 8.09
CA ILE A 125 -18.77 -2.23 6.80
C ILE A 125 -20.15 -2.86 6.59
N MET A 126 -21.11 -2.04 6.19
CA MET A 126 -22.47 -2.42 5.81
C MET A 126 -22.81 -1.78 4.48
N VAL A 127 -23.70 -2.40 3.73
CA VAL A 127 -24.20 -1.89 2.44
C VAL A 127 -25.71 -1.87 2.48
N SER A 128 -26.32 -0.73 2.16
CA SER A 128 -27.78 -0.56 2.16
C SER A 128 -28.44 -1.03 3.46
N ASN A 129 -27.85 -0.66 4.61
CA ASN A 129 -28.28 -1.05 5.97
C ASN A 129 -28.20 -2.56 6.25
N THR A 130 -27.50 -3.33 5.43
CA THR A 130 -27.42 -4.80 5.53
C THR A 130 -25.99 -5.24 5.86
N GLN A 131 -25.88 -6.22 6.76
CA GLN A 131 -24.63 -6.95 6.97
C GLN A 131 -24.54 -8.06 5.94
N LEU A 132 -23.65 -7.90 4.96
CA LEU A 132 -23.41 -8.88 3.91
C LEU A 132 -22.47 -10.01 4.37
N SER A 133 -22.52 -11.12 3.64
CA SER A 133 -21.51 -12.18 3.71
C SER A 133 -20.20 -11.75 3.03
N TYR A 134 -19.12 -12.52 3.20
CA TYR A 134 -17.87 -12.26 2.48
C TYR A 134 -18.06 -12.40 0.97
N ARG A 135 -18.86 -13.38 0.53
CA ARG A 135 -19.21 -13.59 -0.89
C ARG A 135 -19.98 -12.42 -1.47
N ASP A 136 -21.05 -11.98 -0.79
CA ASP A 136 -21.92 -10.92 -1.30
C ASP A 136 -21.24 -9.54 -1.30
N MET A 137 -20.13 -9.38 -0.57
CA MET A 137 -19.27 -8.19 -0.59
C MET A 137 -18.12 -8.28 -1.61
N ASP A 138 -17.94 -9.42 -2.29
CA ASP A 138 -16.74 -9.76 -3.09
C ASP A 138 -15.44 -9.64 -2.27
N ALA A 139 -15.49 -10.00 -0.99
CA ALA A 139 -14.43 -9.79 -0.02
C ALA A 139 -13.68 -11.08 0.35
N ASP A 140 -13.59 -12.03 -0.58
CA ASP A 140 -12.95 -13.34 -0.43
C ASP A 140 -11.54 -13.24 0.16
N LEU A 141 -10.76 -12.25 -0.29
CA LEU A 141 -9.37 -12.04 0.13
C LEU A 141 -9.21 -11.63 1.59
N LEU A 142 -10.29 -11.26 2.28
CA LEU A 142 -10.26 -11.00 3.73
C LEU A 142 -10.25 -12.28 4.57
N LEU A 143 -10.62 -13.43 3.99
CA LEU A 143 -10.62 -14.70 4.70
C LEU A 143 -9.20 -15.27 4.79
N GLN A 144 -8.76 -15.52 6.01
CA GLN A 144 -7.49 -16.20 6.25
C GLN A 144 -7.63 -17.70 5.95
N LYS A 145 -6.57 -18.32 5.41
CA LYS A 145 -6.54 -19.74 5.00
C LYS A 145 -6.92 -20.76 6.09
N ASN A 146 -6.97 -20.37 7.36
CA ASN A 146 -7.34 -21.22 8.50
C ASN A 146 -8.44 -20.58 9.38
N SER A 147 -9.25 -19.68 8.81
CA SER A 147 -10.38 -19.08 9.52
C SER A 147 -11.49 -20.11 9.78
N ILE A 148 -12.23 -19.95 10.88
CA ILE A 148 -13.50 -20.67 11.10
C ILE A 148 -14.65 -20.11 10.25
N LEU A 149 -14.45 -18.93 9.65
CA LEU A 149 -15.41 -18.26 8.78
C LEU A 149 -15.23 -18.75 7.35
N ASP A 150 -16.34 -18.90 6.64
CA ASP A 150 -16.41 -19.20 5.22
C ASP A 150 -16.97 -18.01 4.43
N LEU A 151 -17.09 -18.18 3.10
CA LEU A 151 -17.57 -17.12 2.20
C LEU A 151 -19.01 -16.70 2.48
N ASP A 152 -19.84 -17.61 2.98
CA ASP A 152 -21.27 -17.35 3.22
C ASP A 152 -21.51 -16.82 4.65
N SER A 153 -20.47 -16.82 5.49
CA SER A 153 -20.49 -16.24 6.83
C SER A 153 -20.67 -14.71 6.76
N PRO A 154 -21.48 -14.11 7.65
CA PRO A 154 -21.61 -12.67 7.73
C PRO A 154 -20.25 -12.01 8.03
N MET A 155 -19.88 -10.97 7.26
CA MET A 155 -18.61 -10.27 7.47
C MET A 155 -18.51 -9.73 8.89
N VAL A 156 -17.38 -9.95 9.56
CA VAL A 156 -17.14 -9.42 10.92
C VAL A 156 -16.59 -7.98 10.88
N ALA A 157 -16.51 -7.32 12.05
CA ALA A 157 -15.81 -6.04 12.13
C ALA A 157 -14.31 -6.25 11.88
N LEU A 158 -13.72 -5.39 11.05
CA LEU A 158 -12.34 -5.49 10.60
C LEU A 158 -11.45 -4.58 11.42
N ARG A 159 -10.32 -5.12 11.86
CA ARG A 159 -9.26 -4.35 12.51
C ARG A 159 -8.31 -3.79 11.46
N ARG A 160 -7.54 -2.78 11.87
CA ARG A 160 -6.41 -2.28 11.09
C ARG A 160 -5.53 -3.44 10.61
N ASN A 161 -5.26 -3.47 9.31
CA ASN A 161 -4.27 -4.39 8.75
C ASN A 161 -3.08 -3.56 8.27
N LYS A 162 -1.93 -3.72 8.92
CA LYS A 162 -0.71 -3.01 8.53
C LYS A 162 -0.03 -3.65 7.32
N ASN A 163 -0.30 -4.92 7.02
CA ASN A 163 0.31 -5.66 5.92
C ASN A 163 -0.25 -5.28 4.54
N VAL A 164 -1.25 -4.38 4.50
CA VAL A 164 -1.73 -3.77 3.26
C VAL A 164 -1.28 -2.32 3.13
N ASN A 165 -0.58 -1.77 4.14
CA ASN A 165 -0.03 -0.43 4.09
C ASN A 165 1.45 -0.52 3.73
N GLN A 166 1.99 0.45 3.01
CA GLN A 166 3.42 0.52 2.78
C GLN A 166 4.21 0.59 4.09
N THR A 167 5.06 -0.41 4.29
CA THR A 167 6.09 -0.43 5.34
C THR A 167 7.49 -0.24 4.74
N PRO A 168 8.48 0.17 5.55
CA PRO A 168 9.87 0.17 5.10
C PRO A 168 10.34 -1.22 4.61
N ALA A 169 9.97 -2.29 5.30
CA ALA A 169 10.28 -3.67 4.96
C ALA A 169 9.68 -4.10 3.61
N GLU A 170 8.43 -3.75 3.32
CA GLU A 170 7.80 -4.03 2.01
C GLU A 170 8.44 -3.22 0.90
N THR A 171 8.81 -1.96 1.16
CA THR A 171 9.52 -1.12 0.19
C THR A 171 10.85 -1.76 -0.19
N VAL A 172 11.63 -2.19 0.80
CA VAL A 172 12.89 -2.91 0.56
C VAL A 172 12.66 -4.22 -0.18
N ARG A 173 11.68 -5.02 0.24
CA ARG A 173 11.36 -6.29 -0.41
C ARG A 173 10.95 -6.08 -1.87
N PHE A 174 10.17 -5.04 -2.16
CA PHE A 174 9.77 -4.66 -3.50
C PHE A 174 10.98 -4.38 -4.39
N PHE A 175 11.93 -3.58 -3.92
CA PHE A 175 13.18 -3.31 -4.64
C PHE A 175 14.03 -4.56 -4.85
N LEU A 176 14.32 -5.31 -3.77
CA LEU A 176 15.22 -6.46 -3.84
C LEU A 176 14.64 -7.59 -4.69
N ASN A 177 13.31 -7.80 -4.66
CA ASN A 177 12.66 -8.75 -5.57
C ASN A 177 12.90 -8.38 -7.04
N ALA A 178 12.85 -7.09 -7.38
CA ALA A 178 13.10 -6.64 -8.74
C ALA A 178 14.55 -6.86 -9.20
N LEU A 179 15.53 -6.84 -8.27
CA LEU A 179 16.93 -7.15 -8.56
C LEU A 179 17.21 -8.66 -8.77
N ILE A 180 16.28 -9.55 -8.39
CA ILE A 180 16.38 -10.99 -8.71
C ILE A 180 16.13 -11.23 -10.20
N THR A 181 15.21 -10.49 -10.81
CA THR A 181 14.74 -10.72 -12.18
C THR A 181 15.32 -9.72 -13.15
N ASP A 182 14.60 -8.66 -13.50
CA ASP A 182 15.05 -7.52 -14.30
C ASP A 182 14.25 -6.30 -13.82
N PRO A 183 14.90 -5.30 -13.20
CA PRO A 183 14.19 -4.21 -12.56
C PRO A 183 13.56 -3.26 -13.59
N ASN A 184 12.24 -3.09 -13.48
CA ASN A 184 11.55 -2.02 -14.18
C ASN A 184 11.72 -0.69 -13.44
N TRP A 185 12.67 0.13 -13.90
CA TRP A 185 12.99 1.39 -13.25
C TRP A 185 11.89 2.45 -13.33
N ASP A 186 10.98 2.39 -14.30
CA ASP A 186 9.80 3.27 -14.32
C ASP A 186 8.89 3.02 -13.11
N ILE A 187 8.90 1.78 -12.61
CA ILE A 187 8.11 1.37 -11.44
C ILE A 187 8.89 1.60 -10.14
N LEU A 188 10.18 1.28 -10.12
CA LEU A 188 10.99 1.35 -8.90
C LEU A 188 11.39 2.78 -8.53
N TYR A 189 11.75 3.62 -9.50
CA TYR A 189 12.30 4.95 -9.25
C TYR A 189 11.39 5.86 -8.40
N PRO A 190 10.05 5.85 -8.55
CA PRO A 190 9.11 6.49 -7.61
C PRO A 190 9.37 6.24 -6.13
N PHE A 191 9.91 5.07 -5.78
CA PHE A 191 10.21 4.63 -4.42
C PHE A 191 11.66 4.86 -4.01
N LEU A 192 12.46 5.56 -4.83
CA LEU A 192 13.80 5.99 -4.43
C LEU A 192 13.75 7.34 -3.75
N SER A 193 14.58 7.49 -2.71
CA SER A 193 14.83 8.77 -2.06
C SER A 193 15.57 9.70 -3.03
N ASN A 194 15.42 11.02 -2.84
CA ASN A 194 16.16 12.01 -3.62
C ASN A 194 17.67 12.03 -3.30
N ARG A 195 18.11 11.20 -2.35
CA ARG A 195 19.51 10.97 -2.00
C ARG A 195 19.84 9.49 -1.97
N THR A 196 21.05 9.16 -2.42
CA THR A 196 21.64 7.83 -2.30
C THR A 196 22.11 7.56 -0.86
N MET A 197 22.53 6.33 -0.56
CA MET A 197 23.05 5.93 0.76
C MET A 197 24.28 6.76 1.19
N ASP A 198 25.13 7.05 0.22
CA ASP A 198 26.35 7.85 0.22
C ASP A 198 26.08 9.37 0.25
N GLY A 199 24.81 9.77 0.13
CA GLY A 199 24.35 11.14 0.32
C GLY A 199 24.37 12.01 -0.94
N ASN A 200 24.73 11.44 -2.09
CA ASN A 200 24.64 12.10 -3.38
C ASN A 200 23.19 12.34 -3.79
N LYS A 201 22.94 13.35 -4.61
CA LYS A 201 21.61 13.60 -5.17
C LYS A 201 21.29 12.54 -6.22
N LEU A 202 20.11 11.93 -6.14
CA LEU A 202 19.64 11.02 -7.17
C LEU A 202 19.38 11.80 -8.48
N PRO A 203 20.00 11.43 -9.61
CA PRO A 203 19.77 12.09 -10.89
C PRO A 203 18.40 11.74 -11.45
N PRO A 204 17.77 12.59 -12.28
CA PRO A 204 16.48 12.31 -12.92
C PRO A 204 16.44 10.95 -13.61
N LEU A 205 15.25 10.33 -13.71
CA LEU A 205 15.07 8.96 -14.22
C LEU A 205 15.79 8.68 -15.55
N ASP A 206 15.73 9.59 -16.52
CA ASP A 206 16.39 9.40 -17.82
C ASP A 206 17.92 9.38 -17.71
N GLU A 207 18.48 10.28 -16.89
CA GLU A 207 19.92 10.31 -16.61
C GLU A 207 20.35 9.08 -15.81
N PHE A 208 19.54 8.68 -14.82
CA PHE A 208 19.74 7.48 -14.02
C PHE A 208 19.79 6.23 -14.92
N LYS A 209 18.79 6.05 -15.80
CA LYS A 209 18.73 4.94 -16.76
C LYS A 209 19.91 4.91 -17.73
N ALA A 210 20.49 6.06 -18.07
CA ALA A 210 21.67 6.14 -18.93
C ALA A 210 22.98 5.72 -18.23
N GLN A 211 23.03 5.84 -16.89
CA GLN A 211 24.22 5.57 -16.09
C GLN A 211 24.29 4.11 -15.60
N ILE A 212 23.15 3.47 -15.38
CA ILE A 212 23.10 2.08 -14.92
C ILE A 212 23.52 1.09 -16.02
N SER A 213 24.20 0.01 -15.61
CA SER A 213 24.46 -1.13 -16.49
C SER A 213 23.14 -1.66 -17.10
N PRO A 214 23.13 -2.13 -18.35
CA PRO A 214 21.94 -2.77 -18.93
C PRO A 214 21.68 -4.17 -18.35
N ILE A 215 22.66 -4.75 -17.62
CA ILE A 215 22.49 -6.02 -16.91
C ILE A 215 22.22 -5.68 -15.45
N VAL A 216 20.94 -5.63 -15.07
CA VAL A 216 20.52 -5.30 -13.70
C VAL A 216 19.73 -6.44 -13.04
N GLY A 217 19.62 -7.54 -13.76
CA GLY A 217 18.90 -8.74 -13.36
C GLY A 217 19.77 -9.82 -12.76
N GLY A 218 19.22 -10.62 -11.85
CA GLY A 218 19.93 -11.76 -11.24
C GLY A 218 21.12 -11.37 -10.38
N MET A 219 21.22 -10.10 -9.95
CA MET A 219 22.31 -9.58 -9.13
C MET A 219 22.34 -10.23 -7.75
N ILE A 220 21.15 -10.59 -7.25
CA ILE A 220 21.00 -11.17 -5.92
C ILE A 220 20.13 -12.43 -5.96
N SER A 221 20.20 -13.19 -4.87
CA SER A 221 19.20 -14.19 -4.52
C SER A 221 19.10 -14.28 -3.00
N PHE A 222 18.02 -14.83 -2.46
CA PHE A 222 17.94 -15.11 -1.04
C PHE A 222 17.18 -16.40 -0.80
N GLU A 223 17.56 -17.13 0.25
CA GLU A 223 16.83 -18.28 0.75
C GLU A 223 16.18 -17.91 2.09
N GLY A 224 14.88 -18.13 2.21
CA GLY A 224 14.13 -17.80 3.43
C GLY A 224 13.81 -16.30 3.58
N ASN A 225 14.01 -15.76 4.78
CA ASN A 225 13.61 -14.40 5.13
C ASN A 225 14.65 -13.37 4.70
N LEU A 226 14.32 -12.61 3.66
CA LEU A 226 15.10 -11.46 3.18
C LEU A 226 15.27 -10.35 4.23
N ILE A 227 14.19 -10.04 4.95
CA ILE A 227 14.16 -8.99 5.97
C ILE A 227 14.43 -9.65 7.33
N LEU A 228 15.51 -9.25 7.99
CA LEU A 228 15.89 -9.75 9.31
C LEU A 228 15.33 -8.87 10.44
N ASP A 229 15.33 -7.56 10.22
CA ASP A 229 14.87 -6.58 11.22
C ASP A 229 14.45 -5.27 10.56
N GLU A 230 13.61 -4.50 11.25
CA GLU A 230 13.12 -3.19 10.82
C GLU A 230 12.98 -2.24 12.02
N GLU A 231 13.64 -1.08 11.93
CA GLU A 231 13.60 -0.01 12.92
C GLU A 231 13.04 1.28 12.31
N PRO A 232 11.71 1.50 12.38
CA PRO A 232 11.11 2.73 11.91
C PRO A 232 11.27 3.86 12.94
N LEU A 233 11.81 4.99 12.50
CA LEU A 233 11.82 6.29 13.19
C LEU A 233 10.80 7.23 12.53
N ARG A 234 10.70 8.49 12.99
CA ARG A 234 9.70 9.44 12.48
C ARG A 234 9.81 9.72 10.98
N GLU A 235 11.01 10.01 10.50
CA GLU A 235 11.26 10.42 9.11
C GLU A 235 12.23 9.50 8.38
N LYS A 236 12.67 8.42 9.06
CA LYS A 236 13.65 7.47 8.55
C LYS A 236 13.33 6.08 9.03
N ALA A 237 13.77 5.07 8.31
CA ALA A 237 13.76 3.71 8.78
C ALA A 237 15.06 3.01 8.41
N PHE A 238 15.44 2.03 9.23
CA PHE A 238 16.57 1.16 8.98
C PHE A 238 16.05 -0.27 8.83
N VAL A 239 16.40 -0.92 7.73
CA VAL A 239 15.95 -2.28 7.43
C VAL A 239 17.17 -3.15 7.25
N THR A 240 17.33 -4.15 8.13
CA THR A 240 18.42 -5.12 8.04
C THR A 240 18.01 -6.23 7.09
N VAL A 241 18.82 -6.43 6.04
CA VAL A 241 18.57 -7.44 5.01
C VAL A 241 19.66 -8.49 4.95
N GLN A 242 19.31 -9.67 4.43
CA GLN A 242 20.26 -10.71 4.08
C GLN A 242 19.95 -11.28 2.69
N TYR A 243 20.96 -11.32 1.83
CA TYR A 243 20.88 -11.91 0.50
C TYR A 243 22.26 -12.41 0.04
N THR A 244 22.30 -13.21 -1.02
CA THR A 244 23.51 -13.65 -1.70
C THR A 244 23.77 -12.76 -2.91
N ASP A 245 24.91 -12.08 -2.92
CA ASP A 245 25.42 -11.31 -4.05
C ASP A 245 26.03 -12.24 -5.09
N LYS A 246 25.50 -12.19 -6.31
CA LYS A 246 25.91 -12.98 -7.46
C LYS A 246 26.84 -12.24 -8.42
N THR A 247 27.14 -10.99 -8.13
CA THR A 247 27.97 -10.14 -8.98
C THR A 247 29.48 -10.33 -8.74
N VAL A 248 29.84 -11.03 -7.67
CA VAL A 248 31.22 -11.33 -7.27
C VAL A 248 31.49 -12.85 -7.31
N GLU A 249 32.74 -13.24 -7.58
CA GLU A 249 33.19 -14.63 -7.57
C GLU A 249 34.32 -14.81 -6.52
N PRO A 250 34.15 -15.67 -5.51
CA PRO A 250 32.96 -16.49 -5.24
C PRO A 250 31.77 -15.65 -4.74
N GLN A 251 30.55 -16.14 -5.03
CA GLN A 251 29.32 -15.54 -4.51
C GLN A 251 29.37 -15.43 -2.98
N LYS A 252 28.76 -14.36 -2.45
CA LYS A 252 28.90 -14.03 -1.03
C LYS A 252 27.55 -13.69 -0.40
N VAL A 253 27.31 -14.18 0.82
CA VAL A 253 26.20 -13.71 1.65
C VAL A 253 26.53 -12.30 2.17
N VAL A 254 25.65 -11.36 1.86
CA VAL A 254 25.68 -9.97 2.30
C VAL A 254 24.62 -9.80 3.38
N MET A 255 25.02 -9.15 4.48
CA MET A 255 24.11 -8.58 5.45
C MET A 255 24.41 -7.08 5.51
N GLU A 256 23.40 -6.26 5.29
CA GLU A 256 23.54 -4.81 5.34
C GLU A 256 22.28 -4.14 5.87
N VAL A 257 22.41 -2.86 6.22
CA VAL A 257 21.31 -2.03 6.70
C VAL A 257 20.97 -1.01 5.63
N LEU A 258 19.77 -1.13 5.08
CA LEU A 258 19.24 -0.19 4.12
C LEU A 258 18.53 0.96 4.83
N THR A 259 18.75 2.18 4.36
CA THR A 259 18.10 3.37 4.91
C THR A 259 16.96 3.82 4.01
N LEU A 260 15.83 4.14 4.61
CA LEU A 260 14.69 4.73 3.92
C LEU A 260 14.39 6.11 4.51
N ASP A 261 13.98 7.04 3.67
CA ASP A 261 13.41 8.32 4.07
C ASP A 261 11.89 8.27 3.95
N TYR A 262 11.18 8.92 4.87
CA TYR A 262 9.73 9.09 4.78
C TYR A 262 9.40 10.43 4.14
N VAL A 263 8.84 10.40 2.93
CA VAL A 263 8.56 11.60 2.13
C VAL A 263 7.12 11.55 1.63
N ASP A 264 6.32 12.56 1.99
CA ASP A 264 4.93 12.71 1.54
C ASP A 264 4.04 11.47 1.76
N GLY A 265 4.25 10.80 2.90
CA GLY A 265 3.50 9.60 3.29
C GLY A 265 4.06 8.30 2.71
N ILE A 266 5.17 8.35 1.96
CA ILE A 266 5.72 7.22 1.24
C ILE A 266 7.13 6.92 1.75
N TRP A 267 7.41 5.66 2.05
CA TRP A 267 8.77 5.19 2.36
C TRP A 267 9.57 5.10 1.07
N LYS A 268 10.73 5.74 1.05
CA LYS A 268 11.60 5.81 -0.12
C LYS A 268 13.00 5.31 0.21
N LEU A 269 13.46 4.30 -0.53
CA LEU A 269 14.77 3.68 -0.34
C LEU A 269 15.88 4.64 -0.78
N ARG A 270 16.88 4.86 0.07
CA ARG A 270 18.15 5.42 -0.38
C ARG A 270 18.89 4.34 -1.15
N LEU A 271 19.12 4.58 -2.43
CA LEU A 271 19.75 3.60 -3.30
C LEU A 271 21.21 3.35 -2.85
N PRO A 272 21.60 2.10 -2.55
CA PRO A 272 23.00 1.75 -2.33
C PRO A 272 23.79 1.77 -3.64
N GLU A 273 25.02 2.30 -3.61
CA GLU A 273 25.94 2.22 -4.75
C GLU A 273 26.17 0.79 -5.24
N SER A 274 26.20 -0.19 -4.33
CA SER A 274 26.37 -1.62 -4.66
C SER A 274 25.30 -2.16 -5.63
N PHE A 275 24.10 -1.55 -5.66
CA PHE A 275 23.02 -1.96 -6.56
C PHE A 275 23.14 -1.31 -7.93
N ILE A 276 24.03 -0.33 -8.07
CA ILE A 276 24.28 0.36 -9.32
C ILE A 276 25.67 -0.03 -9.79
N GLN A 277 25.76 -1.04 -10.64
CA GLN A 277 26.96 -1.19 -11.47
C GLN A 277 26.94 -0.07 -12.51
N LEU A 278 27.50 1.09 -12.13
CA LEU A 278 27.69 2.23 -13.02
C LEU A 278 28.68 1.85 -14.11
N ARG A 279 28.38 2.25 -15.36
CA ARG A 279 29.27 2.06 -16.51
C ARG A 279 30.55 2.87 -16.43
#